data_AF-A0A4P5TIU8-F1
#
_entry.id   AF-A0A4P5TIU8-F1
#
_cell.length_a   1.000
_cell.length_b   1.000
_cell.length_c   1.000
_cell.angle_alpha   90.00
_cell.angle_beta   90.00
_cell.angle_gamma   90.00
#
_symmetry.space_group_name_H-M   'P 1'
#
loop_
_entity.id
_entity.type
_entity.pdbx_description
1 polymer ?
#
loop_
_entity_poly.entity_id
_entity_poly.type
_entity_poly.pdbx_seq_one_letter_code
_entity_poly.pdbx_strand_id
1 'polypeptide(L)'
;MLTGFISAQCNELFISEYVEGSRNNKALEIYNPTDKPVELSQYRVTRWQNGSAAWTAQMSDALSGTLQPKDVVVIVLDRRDTTKIGQDTPVVLSLRLKADLFLSKDYNTSFSMSFNGDDAMSLDKLNTTTSKFVPVDIFGKIGERPSPAWSDKAPYTGTGTWYTMDKTLIRKDSVMTGVAKNPLEFNPTKEWELNPRDQFDSLGYHKCLCEKTASVKAVKILQVVLFPNPTQNSNNGMVTAITDFVPVAVFCKNIQGANVSVPYSINSASSYMVQTQIATAELAAGVYTLEFISASGERVSTRLIK
;
A
#
# COMPACT_ATOMS: atom_id res chain seq x y z
N MET A 1 -11.15 14.09 -23.80
CA MET A 1 -11.90 13.07 -23.04
C MET A 1 -11.26 12.97 -21.66
N LEU A 2 -11.96 13.41 -20.62
CA LEU A 2 -11.52 13.18 -19.24
C LEU A 2 -11.65 11.68 -18.97
N THR A 3 -10.52 10.97 -18.88
CA THR A 3 -10.48 9.62 -18.32
C THR A 3 -10.87 9.72 -16.86
N GLY A 4 -12.13 9.39 -16.55
CA GLY A 4 -12.58 9.24 -15.17
C GLY A 4 -11.72 8.20 -14.47
N PHE A 5 -10.99 8.61 -13.44
CA PHE A 5 -10.42 7.70 -12.47
C PHE A 5 -11.59 6.97 -11.81
N ILE A 6 -11.83 5.71 -12.20
CA ILE A 6 -12.73 4.84 -11.45
C ILE A 6 -12.01 4.53 -10.14
N SER A 7 -12.35 5.30 -9.13
CA SER A 7 -11.93 5.09 -7.76
C SER A 7 -12.66 3.87 -7.21
N ALA A 8 -12.14 2.67 -7.47
CA ALA A 8 -12.46 1.49 -6.68
C ALA A 8 -11.70 1.59 -5.35
N GLN A 9 -12.31 2.23 -4.35
CA GLN A 9 -11.74 2.40 -3.02
C GLN A 9 -12.25 1.29 -2.11
N CYS A 10 -11.37 0.36 -1.72
CA CYS A 10 -11.35 -0.25 -0.38
C CYS A 10 -12.71 -0.74 0.15
N ASN A 11 -13.55 -1.28 -0.73
CA ASN A 11 -14.96 -1.56 -0.47
C ASN A 11 -15.27 -3.07 -0.48
N GLU A 12 -14.26 -3.90 -0.72
CA GLU A 12 -14.42 -5.33 -0.88
C GLU A 12 -13.21 -6.08 -0.33
N LEU A 13 -13.46 -7.25 0.24
CA LEU A 13 -12.43 -8.14 0.78
C LEU A 13 -11.49 -8.61 -0.32
N PHE A 14 -10.22 -8.81 0.01
CA PHE A 14 -9.24 -9.40 -0.91
C PHE A 14 -8.21 -10.24 -0.15
N ILE A 15 -7.52 -11.12 -0.88
CA ILE A 15 -6.45 -11.97 -0.36
C ILE A 15 -5.22 -11.10 -0.13
N SER A 16 -4.81 -10.97 1.12
CA SER A 16 -3.64 -10.18 1.55
C SER A 16 -2.38 -11.03 1.69
N GLU A 17 -2.49 -12.34 1.90
CA GLU A 17 -1.34 -13.24 1.97
C GLU A 17 -1.69 -14.61 1.37
N TYR A 18 -0.75 -15.19 0.63
CA TYR A 18 -0.80 -16.56 0.10
C TYR A 18 0.44 -17.31 0.60
N VAL A 19 0.22 -18.46 1.24
CA VAL A 19 1.30 -19.30 1.77
C VAL A 19 1.22 -20.68 1.13
N GLU A 20 2.18 -20.98 0.25
CA GLU A 20 2.51 -22.34 -0.12
C GLU A 20 3.82 -22.74 0.57
N GLY A 21 3.69 -23.31 1.77
CA GLY A 21 4.82 -23.79 2.55
C GLY A 21 5.11 -25.27 2.36
N SER A 22 6.01 -25.78 3.21
CA SER A 22 6.38 -27.20 3.25
C SER A 22 5.15 -28.10 3.46
N ARG A 23 4.96 -29.11 2.61
CA ARG A 23 3.93 -30.15 2.74
C ARG A 23 2.52 -29.55 2.89
N ASN A 24 1.89 -29.71 4.06
CA ASN A 24 0.53 -29.26 4.35
C ASN A 24 0.48 -27.83 4.94
N ASN A 25 1.60 -27.13 5.03
CA ASN A 25 1.60 -25.72 5.39
C ASN A 25 1.00 -24.91 4.23
N LYS A 26 -0.30 -24.67 4.32
CA LYS A 26 -1.11 -23.95 3.34
C LYS A 26 -1.98 -22.95 4.07
N ALA A 27 -1.89 -21.69 3.70
CA ALA A 27 -2.70 -20.64 4.28
C ALA A 27 -3.05 -19.55 3.28
N LEU A 28 -4.20 -18.93 3.53
CA LEU A 28 -4.63 -17.69 2.90
C LEU A 28 -4.96 -16.69 4.00
N GLU A 29 -4.57 -15.44 3.83
CA GLU A 29 -5.05 -14.33 4.64
C GLU A 29 -5.99 -13.48 3.80
N ILE A 30 -7.16 -13.14 4.35
CA ILE A 30 -8.12 -12.25 3.72
C ILE A 30 -8.22 -10.99 4.56
N TYR A 31 -8.04 -9.84 3.92
CA TYR A 31 -8.11 -8.53 4.55
C TYR A 31 -9.44 -7.83 4.26
N ASN A 32 -9.98 -7.15 5.27
CA ASN A 32 -11.10 -6.24 5.14
C ASN A 32 -10.63 -4.78 5.03
N PRO A 33 -10.48 -4.23 3.80
CA PRO A 33 -10.09 -2.84 3.62
C PRO A 33 -11.21 -1.84 3.93
N THR A 34 -12.43 -2.29 4.24
CA THR A 34 -13.58 -1.41 4.41
C THR A 34 -13.60 -0.73 5.77
N ASP A 35 -14.57 0.16 5.98
CA ASP A 35 -14.85 0.84 7.24
C ASP A 35 -15.92 0.11 8.08
N LYS A 36 -16.38 -1.08 7.64
CA LYS A 36 -17.50 -1.80 8.24
C LYS A 36 -17.15 -3.27 8.51
N PRO A 37 -17.76 -3.88 9.54
CA PRO A 37 -17.67 -5.32 9.71
C PRO A 37 -18.32 -6.03 8.52
N VAL A 38 -17.70 -7.11 8.06
CA VAL A 38 -18.18 -7.94 6.94
C VAL A 38 -18.51 -9.33 7.43
N GLU A 39 -19.69 -9.82 7.08
CA GLU A 39 -20.14 -11.17 7.42
C GLU A 39 -19.57 -12.19 6.41
N LEU A 40 -18.68 -13.07 6.88
CA LEU A 40 -17.92 -14.00 6.04
C LEU A 40 -18.75 -15.17 5.52
N SER A 41 -19.93 -15.46 6.10
CA SER A 41 -20.82 -16.50 5.57
C SER A 41 -21.32 -16.23 4.14
N GLN A 42 -21.17 -15.00 3.64
CA GLN A 42 -21.42 -14.66 2.23
C GLN A 42 -20.23 -14.92 1.30
N TYR A 43 -19.10 -15.37 1.84
CA TYR A 43 -17.86 -15.57 1.13
C TYR A 43 -17.43 -17.04 1.15
N ARG A 44 -16.61 -17.39 0.18
CA ARG A 44 -15.97 -18.70 0.08
C ARG A 44 -14.61 -18.57 -0.59
N VAL A 45 -13.72 -19.52 -0.31
CA VAL A 45 -12.49 -19.70 -1.08
C VAL A 45 -12.66 -20.86 -2.03
N THR A 46 -12.19 -20.69 -3.26
CA THR A 46 -12.29 -21.71 -4.32
C THR A 46 -10.92 -21.97 -4.92
N ARG A 47 -10.54 -23.24 -5.01
CA ARG A 47 -9.34 -23.71 -5.70
C ARG A 47 -9.67 -24.07 -7.14
N TRP A 48 -8.89 -23.55 -8.06
CA TRP A 48 -8.98 -23.86 -9.49
C TRP A 48 -7.87 -24.83 -9.84
N GLN A 49 -8.15 -26.10 -9.60
CA GLN A 49 -7.16 -27.17 -9.58
C GLN A 49 -6.47 -27.36 -10.93
N ASN A 50 -5.13 -27.39 -10.95
CA ASN A 50 -4.31 -27.80 -12.09
C ASN A 50 -4.67 -27.07 -13.41
N GLY A 51 -5.00 -25.78 -13.35
CA GLY A 51 -5.42 -24.97 -14.50
C GLY A 51 -6.83 -25.26 -15.01
N SER A 52 -7.69 -25.88 -14.22
CA SER A 52 -9.11 -26.02 -14.56
C SER A 52 -9.82 -24.66 -14.58
N ALA A 53 -10.74 -24.47 -15.52
CA ALA A 53 -11.70 -23.37 -15.54
C ALA A 53 -13.06 -23.74 -14.92
N ALA A 54 -13.15 -24.92 -14.31
CA ALA A 54 -14.31 -25.44 -13.61
C ALA A 54 -13.93 -25.85 -12.18
N TRP A 55 -14.89 -25.73 -11.27
CA TRP A 55 -14.76 -26.16 -9.88
C TRP A 55 -15.95 -27.06 -9.50
N THR A 56 -15.76 -27.93 -8.52
CA THR A 56 -16.83 -28.73 -7.89
C THR A 56 -16.97 -28.33 -6.42
N ALA A 57 -18.03 -28.77 -5.75
CA ALA A 57 -18.26 -28.44 -4.34
C ALA A 57 -17.06 -28.76 -3.43
N GLN A 58 -16.31 -29.83 -3.70
CA GLN A 58 -15.13 -30.19 -2.93
C GLN A 58 -13.94 -29.23 -3.12
N MET A 59 -13.94 -28.39 -4.16
CA MET A 59 -12.89 -27.39 -4.40
C MET A 59 -13.18 -26.05 -3.74
N SER A 60 -14.28 -25.94 -2.99
CA SER A 60 -14.76 -24.66 -2.46
C SER A 60 -15.25 -24.81 -1.02
N ASP A 61 -14.71 -24.02 -0.10
CA ASP A 61 -15.15 -23.96 1.29
C ASP A 61 -15.76 -22.61 1.60
N ALA A 62 -16.94 -22.61 2.23
CA ALA A 62 -17.56 -21.41 2.77
C ALA A 62 -16.76 -20.87 3.96
N LEU A 63 -16.68 -19.55 4.05
CA LEU A 63 -16.10 -18.88 5.21
C LEU A 63 -17.17 -18.66 6.28
N SER A 64 -16.74 -18.30 7.49
CA SER A 64 -17.66 -18.08 8.61
C SER A 64 -17.10 -17.06 9.59
N GLY A 65 -17.99 -16.45 10.37
CA GLY A 65 -17.65 -15.39 11.32
C GLY A 65 -17.80 -14.00 10.72
N THR A 66 -17.45 -13.00 11.52
CA THR A 66 -17.53 -11.58 11.14
C THR A 66 -16.13 -10.98 11.17
N LEU A 67 -15.69 -10.43 10.04
CA LEU A 67 -14.39 -9.80 9.91
C LEU A 67 -14.51 -8.29 10.17
N GLN A 68 -13.81 -7.79 11.18
CA GLN A 68 -13.87 -6.38 11.57
C GLN A 68 -13.23 -5.46 10.52
N PRO A 69 -13.57 -4.15 10.50
CA PRO A 69 -12.89 -3.20 9.63
C PRO A 69 -11.37 -3.21 9.86
N LYS A 70 -10.59 -3.16 8.77
CA LYS A 70 -9.12 -3.10 8.80
C LYS A 70 -8.46 -4.31 9.47
N ASP A 71 -9.20 -5.40 9.60
CA ASP A 71 -8.74 -6.64 10.20
C ASP A 71 -8.53 -7.72 9.14
N VAL A 72 -7.90 -8.82 9.54
CA VAL A 72 -7.66 -9.99 8.69
C VAL A 72 -8.28 -11.25 9.27
N VAL A 73 -8.54 -12.24 8.42
CA VAL A 73 -8.82 -13.61 8.83
C VAL A 73 -7.79 -14.54 8.19
N VAL A 74 -7.10 -15.33 9.02
CA VAL A 74 -6.11 -16.31 8.59
C VAL A 74 -6.76 -17.68 8.48
N ILE A 75 -6.80 -18.21 7.26
CA ILE A 75 -7.37 -19.51 6.92
C ILE A 75 -6.23 -20.50 6.70
N VAL A 76 -6.25 -21.61 7.43
CA VAL A 76 -5.23 -22.66 7.35
C VAL A 76 -5.85 -24.00 6.96
N LEU A 77 -5.13 -24.80 6.17
CA LEU A 77 -5.52 -26.18 5.89
C LEU A 77 -5.64 -26.99 7.19
N ASP A 78 -6.77 -27.65 7.42
CA ASP A 78 -7.00 -28.45 8.62
C ASP A 78 -6.29 -29.81 8.53
N ARG A 79 -5.00 -29.81 8.90
CA ARG A 79 -4.22 -31.00 9.22
C ARG A 79 -3.62 -30.86 10.61
N ARG A 80 -4.45 -31.01 11.64
CA ARG A 80 -4.05 -30.79 13.04
C ARG A 80 -3.67 -32.07 13.78
N ASP A 81 -4.01 -33.24 13.24
CA ASP A 81 -3.73 -34.54 13.87
C ASP A 81 -2.22 -34.81 13.90
N THR A 82 -1.63 -34.70 15.08
CA THR A 82 -0.19 -34.87 15.29
C THR A 82 0.26 -36.32 15.25
N THR A 83 -0.67 -37.29 15.13
CA THR A 83 -0.35 -38.71 15.01
C THR A 83 -0.10 -39.15 13.56
N LYS A 84 -0.47 -38.30 12.58
CA LYS A 84 -0.31 -38.59 11.15
C LYS A 84 1.14 -38.42 10.70
N ILE A 85 1.54 -39.28 9.75
CA ILE A 85 2.89 -39.35 9.18
C ILE A 85 2.84 -39.40 7.64
N GLY A 86 3.99 -39.30 6.98
CA GLY A 86 4.08 -39.41 5.52
C GLY A 86 3.54 -38.16 4.81
N GLN A 87 2.59 -38.34 3.89
CA GLN A 87 1.99 -37.23 3.12
C GLN A 87 0.94 -36.45 3.92
N ASP A 88 0.41 -37.03 5.00
CA ASP A 88 -0.65 -36.41 5.83
C ASP A 88 -0.08 -35.75 7.09
N THR A 89 1.19 -35.29 7.04
CA THR A 89 1.81 -34.64 8.21
C THR A 89 1.03 -33.42 8.67
N PRO A 90 0.99 -33.16 9.99
CA PRO A 90 0.28 -32.00 10.51
C PRO A 90 0.88 -30.69 10.01
N VAL A 91 0.04 -29.66 9.89
CA VAL A 91 0.49 -28.28 9.77
C VAL A 91 1.37 -27.94 10.97
N VAL A 92 2.51 -27.31 10.71
CA VAL A 92 3.46 -26.94 11.76
C VAL A 92 2.80 -26.04 12.80
N LEU A 93 3.25 -26.15 14.06
CA LEU A 93 2.64 -25.44 15.18
C LEU A 93 2.67 -23.92 14.97
N SER A 94 3.75 -23.36 14.43
CA SER A 94 3.88 -21.91 14.18
C SER A 94 2.78 -21.37 13.26
N LEU A 95 2.38 -22.12 12.22
CA LEU A 95 1.27 -21.72 11.35
C LEU A 95 -0.09 -21.99 12.01
N ARG A 96 -0.27 -23.09 12.74
CA ARG A 96 -1.53 -23.37 13.46
C ARG A 96 -1.89 -22.30 14.48
N LEU A 97 -0.88 -21.71 15.13
CA LEU A 97 -1.08 -20.63 16.12
C LEU A 97 -1.49 -19.29 15.48
N LYS A 98 -1.37 -19.16 14.16
CA LYS A 98 -1.82 -17.98 13.41
C LYS A 98 -3.26 -18.11 12.89
N ALA A 99 -3.86 -19.30 12.95
CA ALA A 99 -5.13 -19.58 12.28
C ALA A 99 -6.35 -19.07 13.06
N ASP A 100 -7.26 -18.41 12.35
CA ASP A 100 -8.62 -18.10 12.81
C ASP A 100 -9.62 -19.15 12.34
N LEU A 101 -9.41 -19.67 11.11
CA LEU A 101 -10.24 -20.71 10.50
C LEU A 101 -9.40 -21.90 10.02
N PHE A 102 -9.93 -23.10 10.22
CA PHE A 102 -9.37 -24.35 9.71
C PHE A 102 -10.37 -24.98 8.72
N LEU A 103 -9.98 -25.10 7.45
CA LEU A 103 -10.84 -25.60 6.36
C LEU A 103 -10.24 -26.83 5.66
N SER A 104 -11.04 -27.52 4.84
CA SER A 104 -10.63 -28.72 4.09
C SER A 104 -10.06 -29.87 4.95
N LYS A 105 -10.70 -30.18 6.09
CA LYS A 105 -10.25 -31.23 7.04
C LYS A 105 -10.13 -32.63 6.44
N ASP A 106 -11.11 -33.04 5.64
CA ASP A 106 -11.07 -34.33 4.95
C ASP A 106 -11.02 -34.09 3.44
N TYR A 107 -9.91 -34.49 2.81
CA TYR A 107 -9.66 -34.34 1.38
C TYR A 107 -10.75 -34.97 0.51
N ASN A 108 -11.46 -35.99 1.00
CA ASN A 108 -12.54 -36.63 0.23
C ASN A 108 -13.82 -35.79 0.21
N THR A 109 -13.96 -34.84 1.14
CA THR A 109 -15.13 -33.95 1.24
C THR A 109 -14.83 -32.55 0.71
N SER A 110 -13.65 -32.02 1.04
CA SER A 110 -13.21 -30.70 0.61
C SER A 110 -11.68 -30.61 0.62
N PHE A 111 -11.15 -29.98 -0.43
CA PHE A 111 -9.72 -29.81 -0.69
C PHE A 111 -9.41 -28.43 -1.29
N SER A 112 -10.25 -27.42 -1.00
CA SER A 112 -10.02 -26.03 -1.41
C SER A 112 -8.67 -25.51 -0.88
N MET A 113 -8.31 -25.82 0.37
CA MET A 113 -7.05 -25.42 0.99
C MET A 113 -5.88 -26.37 0.72
N SER A 114 -6.10 -27.44 -0.07
CA SER A 114 -5.05 -28.36 -0.52
C SER A 114 -4.41 -27.90 -1.83
N PHE A 115 -4.25 -26.58 -2.00
CA PHE A 115 -3.63 -25.97 -3.16
C PHE A 115 -2.11 -26.15 -3.16
N ASN A 116 -1.49 -25.99 -4.33
CA ASN A 116 -0.06 -25.90 -4.50
C ASN A 116 0.30 -24.78 -5.51
N GLY A 117 1.58 -24.64 -5.83
CA GLY A 117 2.08 -23.54 -6.64
C GLY A 117 1.55 -23.43 -8.08
N ASP A 118 0.84 -24.43 -8.61
CA ASP A 118 0.25 -24.38 -9.95
C ASP A 118 -1.28 -24.21 -10.00
N ASP A 119 -1.90 -24.02 -8.84
CA ASP A 119 -3.32 -23.73 -8.75
C ASP A 119 -3.59 -22.22 -8.76
N ALA A 120 -4.71 -21.82 -9.37
CA ALA A 120 -5.29 -20.51 -9.09
C ALA A 120 -6.25 -20.61 -7.90
N MET A 121 -6.39 -19.52 -7.14
CA MET A 121 -7.32 -19.39 -6.03
C MET A 121 -8.25 -18.21 -6.27
N SER A 122 -9.48 -18.28 -5.79
CA SER A 122 -10.36 -17.12 -5.74
C SER A 122 -11.04 -16.97 -4.39
N LEU A 123 -11.26 -15.72 -4.00
CA LEU A 123 -12.23 -15.32 -2.99
C LEU A 123 -13.50 -14.94 -3.74
N ASP A 124 -14.59 -15.67 -3.50
CA ASP A 124 -15.87 -15.41 -4.13
C ASP A 124 -16.88 -14.88 -3.11
N LYS A 125 -17.74 -13.98 -3.54
CA LYS A 125 -18.86 -13.44 -2.77
C LYS A 125 -20.19 -13.84 -3.38
N LEU A 126 -21.17 -14.18 -2.55
CA LEU A 126 -22.53 -14.46 -3.00
C LEU A 126 -23.18 -13.16 -3.50
N ASN A 127 -23.50 -13.12 -4.79
CA ASN A 127 -24.37 -12.11 -5.37
C ASN A 127 -25.82 -12.49 -5.08
N THR A 128 -26.45 -11.81 -4.12
CA THR A 128 -27.81 -12.10 -3.64
C THR A 128 -28.87 -11.94 -4.72
N THR A 129 -28.67 -11.05 -5.70
CA THR A 129 -29.61 -10.84 -6.82
C THR A 129 -29.63 -12.03 -7.77
N THR A 130 -28.47 -12.63 -8.04
CA THR A 130 -28.35 -13.74 -9.00
C THR A 130 -28.26 -15.11 -8.34
N SER A 131 -28.12 -15.16 -7.01
CA SER A 131 -27.85 -16.37 -6.23
C SER A 131 -26.61 -17.14 -6.73
N LYS A 132 -25.62 -16.42 -7.26
CA LYS A 132 -24.36 -16.98 -7.76
C LYS A 132 -23.18 -16.37 -7.00
N PHE A 133 -22.17 -17.18 -6.76
CA PHE A 133 -20.89 -16.70 -6.30
C PHE A 133 -20.13 -16.05 -7.46
N VAL A 134 -19.58 -14.86 -7.22
CA VAL A 134 -18.74 -14.12 -8.17
C VAL A 134 -17.38 -13.82 -7.53
N PRO A 135 -16.26 -13.94 -8.26
CA PRO A 135 -14.96 -13.59 -7.71
C PRO A 135 -14.89 -12.11 -7.34
N VAL A 136 -14.40 -11.84 -6.13
CA VAL A 136 -14.00 -10.50 -5.70
C VAL A 136 -12.49 -10.34 -5.72
N ASP A 137 -11.76 -11.45 -5.65
CA ASP A 137 -10.33 -11.49 -5.84
C ASP A 137 -9.89 -12.83 -6.45
N ILE A 138 -8.88 -12.79 -7.31
CA ILE A 138 -8.32 -13.95 -8.01
C ILE A 138 -6.80 -13.88 -7.86
N PHE A 139 -6.24 -14.96 -7.33
CA PHE A 139 -4.81 -15.21 -7.25
C PHE A 139 -4.44 -16.26 -8.30
N GLY A 140 -3.59 -15.91 -9.26
CA GLY A 140 -3.34 -16.74 -10.44
C GLY A 140 -4.24 -16.37 -11.62
N LYS A 141 -4.35 -17.29 -12.58
CA LYS A 141 -5.26 -17.19 -13.71
C LYS A 141 -6.06 -18.47 -13.85
N ILE A 142 -7.39 -18.34 -13.77
CA ILE A 142 -8.32 -19.46 -13.87
C ILE A 142 -8.27 -20.01 -15.30
N GLY A 143 -8.19 -21.33 -15.44
CA GLY A 143 -8.08 -21.98 -16.75
C GLY A 143 -6.66 -22.07 -17.32
N GLU A 144 -5.63 -21.69 -16.56
CA GLU A 144 -4.22 -21.78 -16.98
C GLU A 144 -3.39 -22.45 -15.88
N ARG A 145 -2.56 -23.42 -16.29
CA ARG A 145 -1.65 -24.13 -15.38
C ARG A 145 -0.21 -23.69 -15.66
N PRO A 146 0.49 -23.06 -14.70
CA PRO A 146 1.91 -22.83 -14.82
C PRO A 146 2.69 -24.13 -14.56
N SER A 147 3.93 -24.21 -15.05
CA SER A 147 4.81 -25.34 -14.78
C SER A 147 6.23 -24.84 -14.46
N PRO A 148 6.72 -25.00 -13.21
CA PRO A 148 6.05 -25.72 -12.12
C PRO A 148 5.19 -24.82 -11.22
N ALA A 149 5.24 -23.50 -11.42
CA ALA A 149 4.52 -22.48 -10.64
C ALA A 149 4.54 -21.14 -11.38
N TRP A 150 3.70 -20.19 -10.95
CA TRP A 150 3.70 -18.84 -11.50
C TRP A 150 5.05 -18.15 -11.27
N SER A 151 5.56 -17.43 -12.27
CA SER A 151 6.88 -16.80 -12.25
C SER A 151 6.85 -15.30 -12.56
N ASP A 152 7.98 -14.62 -12.42
CA ASP A 152 8.15 -13.19 -12.73
C ASP A 152 8.37 -12.87 -14.23
N LYS A 153 8.50 -13.89 -15.07
CA LYS A 153 8.90 -13.72 -16.48
C LYS A 153 7.81 -14.21 -17.42
N ALA A 154 7.34 -13.32 -18.29
CA ALA A 154 6.35 -13.63 -19.32
C ALA A 154 6.72 -14.92 -20.09
N PRO A 155 5.78 -15.86 -20.30
CA PRO A 155 4.33 -15.76 -20.05
C PRO A 155 3.90 -16.01 -18.59
N TYR A 156 4.82 -15.95 -17.63
CA TYR A 156 4.63 -16.12 -16.18
C TYR A 156 4.25 -17.54 -15.75
N THR A 157 4.27 -18.50 -16.68
CA THR A 157 3.89 -19.91 -16.47
C THR A 157 5.05 -20.89 -16.55
N GLY A 158 6.30 -20.41 -16.54
CA GLY A 158 7.45 -21.29 -16.83
C GLY A 158 8.77 -20.80 -16.23
N THR A 159 9.62 -20.24 -17.09
CA THR A 159 10.97 -19.78 -16.67
C THR A 159 10.90 -18.54 -15.80
N GLY A 160 11.98 -18.25 -15.07
CA GLY A 160 12.07 -17.08 -14.18
C GLY A 160 12.15 -17.49 -12.72
N THR A 161 12.00 -16.53 -11.83
CA THR A 161 11.87 -16.77 -10.39
C THR A 161 10.46 -17.28 -10.13
N TRP A 162 10.32 -18.45 -9.50
CA TRP A 162 9.01 -18.98 -9.12
C TRP A 162 8.48 -18.26 -7.88
N TYR A 163 7.26 -17.74 -8.00
CA TYR A 163 6.60 -16.97 -6.95
C TYR A 163 5.68 -17.83 -6.09
N THR A 164 5.08 -18.87 -6.66
CA THR A 164 4.04 -19.65 -5.97
C THR A 164 4.48 -21.02 -5.56
N MET A 165 5.70 -21.46 -5.93
CA MET A 165 6.30 -22.71 -5.44
C MET A 165 7.15 -22.48 -4.20
N ASP A 166 6.75 -23.06 -3.07
CA ASP A 166 7.47 -23.07 -1.80
C ASP A 166 7.79 -21.62 -1.38
N LYS A 167 6.75 -20.78 -1.28
CA LYS A 167 6.85 -19.34 -0.97
C LYS A 167 5.70 -18.84 -0.11
N THR A 168 6.00 -17.78 0.61
CA THR A 168 5.01 -16.86 1.16
C THR A 168 4.94 -15.63 0.25
N LEU A 169 3.74 -15.18 -0.08
CA LEU A 169 3.50 -14.00 -0.87
C LEU A 169 2.62 -13.04 -0.08
N ILE A 170 3.13 -11.84 0.17
CA ILE A 170 2.42 -10.78 0.88
C ILE A 170 1.93 -9.78 -0.15
N ARG A 171 0.66 -9.41 -0.10
CA ARG A 171 0.10 -8.39 -0.99
C ARG A 171 0.77 -7.04 -0.69
N LYS A 172 1.12 -6.28 -1.73
CA LYS A 172 1.71 -4.95 -1.56
C LYS A 172 0.71 -3.97 -0.95
N ASP A 173 1.19 -3.05 -0.13
CA ASP A 173 0.35 -2.04 0.53
C ASP A 173 -0.41 -1.11 -0.44
N SER A 174 0.13 -0.93 -1.65
CA SER A 174 -0.49 -0.14 -2.72
C SER A 174 -1.66 -0.83 -3.42
N VAL A 175 -1.86 -2.12 -3.18
CA VAL A 175 -3.03 -2.86 -3.68
C VAL A 175 -4.20 -2.63 -2.72
N MET A 176 -5.24 -1.98 -3.23
CA MET A 176 -6.40 -1.53 -2.45
C MET A 176 -7.70 -2.26 -2.81
N THR A 177 -7.65 -3.19 -3.77
CA THR A 177 -8.77 -3.99 -4.25
C THR A 177 -8.25 -5.31 -4.82
N GLY A 178 -9.07 -6.35 -4.75
CA GLY A 178 -8.81 -7.63 -5.41
C GLY A 178 -9.07 -7.61 -6.92
N VAL A 179 -8.63 -8.67 -7.59
CA VAL A 179 -8.83 -8.92 -9.03
C VAL A 179 -10.17 -9.64 -9.24
N ALA A 180 -11.25 -8.88 -9.45
CA ALA A 180 -12.61 -9.44 -9.57
C ALA A 180 -12.93 -10.10 -10.94
N LYS A 181 -12.03 -10.02 -11.93
CA LYS A 181 -12.19 -10.63 -13.25
C LYS A 181 -10.96 -11.46 -13.58
N ASN A 182 -11.16 -12.65 -14.14
CA ASN A 182 -10.06 -13.53 -14.52
C ASN A 182 -9.06 -12.77 -15.40
N PRO A 183 -7.80 -12.61 -14.97
CA PRO A 183 -6.86 -11.76 -15.69
C PRO A 183 -6.44 -12.40 -17.02
N LEU A 184 -5.91 -11.58 -17.94
CA LEU A 184 -5.32 -12.08 -19.20
C LEU A 184 -4.00 -12.83 -18.96
N GLU A 185 -3.24 -12.37 -17.97
CA GLU A 185 -2.00 -12.96 -17.50
C GLU A 185 -1.88 -12.73 -15.98
N PHE A 186 -1.27 -13.67 -15.27
CA PHE A 186 -0.95 -13.48 -13.86
C PHE A 186 0.54 -13.15 -13.72
N ASN A 187 0.85 -11.86 -13.65
CA ASN A 187 2.17 -11.37 -13.29
C ASN A 187 2.21 -11.06 -11.79
N PRO A 188 2.77 -11.95 -10.94
CA PRO A 188 2.74 -11.76 -9.49
C PRO A 188 3.53 -10.53 -9.04
N THR A 189 4.53 -10.07 -9.81
CA THR A 189 5.35 -8.89 -9.46
C THR A 189 4.56 -7.59 -9.38
N LYS A 190 3.33 -7.55 -9.94
CA LYS A 190 2.47 -6.36 -9.88
C LYS A 190 1.90 -6.15 -8.49
N GLU A 191 1.42 -7.21 -7.86
CA GLU A 191 0.59 -7.12 -6.66
C GLU A 191 1.21 -7.79 -5.42
N TRP A 192 2.24 -8.62 -5.59
CA TRP A 192 2.78 -9.48 -4.54
C TRP A 192 4.27 -9.25 -4.28
N GLU A 193 4.64 -9.35 -3.01
CA GLU A 193 6.02 -9.36 -2.50
C GLU A 193 6.44 -10.81 -2.25
N LEU A 194 7.59 -11.19 -2.80
CA LEU A 194 8.12 -12.55 -2.71
C LEU A 194 8.88 -12.74 -1.40
N ASN A 195 8.47 -13.74 -0.61
CA ASN A 195 9.13 -14.09 0.65
C ASN A 195 9.54 -15.57 0.68
N PRO A 196 10.53 -15.95 1.50
CA PRO A 196 10.93 -17.34 1.72
C PRO A 196 9.78 -18.28 2.09
N ARG A 197 9.99 -19.57 1.84
CA ARG A 197 9.09 -20.65 2.26
C ARG A 197 8.90 -20.64 3.78
N ASP A 198 7.69 -20.96 4.22
CA ASP A 198 7.33 -21.12 5.64
C ASP A 198 7.56 -19.84 6.49
N GLN A 199 7.51 -18.66 5.88
CA GLN A 199 7.46 -17.39 6.60
C GLN A 199 6.00 -17.11 7.00
N PHE A 200 5.73 -17.03 8.30
CA PHE A 200 4.37 -16.84 8.84
C PHE A 200 4.24 -15.60 9.72
N ASP A 201 5.31 -14.85 9.90
CA ASP A 201 5.36 -13.75 10.88
C ASP A 201 4.44 -12.59 10.50
N SER A 202 4.19 -12.39 9.20
CA SER A 202 3.28 -11.39 8.65
C SER A 202 1.80 -11.75 8.83
N LEU A 203 1.45 -13.03 8.97
CA LEU A 203 0.05 -13.45 9.18
C LEU A 203 -0.53 -12.85 10.47
N GLY A 204 -1.77 -12.39 10.36
CA GLY A 204 -2.53 -11.72 11.41
C GLY A 204 -2.51 -10.18 11.29
N TYR A 205 -1.91 -9.63 10.23
CA TYR A 205 -1.91 -8.19 9.97
C TYR A 205 -1.60 -7.88 8.50
N HIS A 206 -2.35 -6.94 7.93
CA HIS A 206 -2.06 -6.42 6.59
C HIS A 206 -2.01 -4.90 6.56
N LYS A 207 -0.92 -4.34 6.03
CA LYS A 207 -0.80 -2.90 5.78
C LYS A 207 -1.36 -2.58 4.41
N CYS A 208 -2.34 -1.68 4.34
CA CYS A 208 -2.94 -1.25 3.09
C CYS A 208 -3.08 0.28 3.03
N LEU A 209 -2.83 0.87 1.86
CA LEU A 209 -2.98 2.31 1.61
C LEU A 209 -4.44 2.77 1.50
N CYS A 210 -5.40 1.90 1.80
CA CYS A 210 -6.83 2.19 1.88
C CYS A 210 -7.23 3.29 2.86
N GLU A 211 -6.30 3.73 3.72
CA GLU A 211 -6.48 4.87 4.61
C GLU A 211 -6.08 6.22 3.97
N LYS A 212 -5.52 6.21 2.75
CA LYS A 212 -5.12 7.41 2.02
C LYS A 212 -6.13 7.78 0.94
N THR A 213 -7.28 8.28 1.37
CA THR A 213 -8.01 9.27 0.56
C THR A 213 -8.61 10.38 1.42
N ALA A 214 -7.73 11.24 1.91
CA ALA A 214 -8.04 12.64 2.11
C ALA A 214 -6.94 13.41 1.38
N SER A 215 -7.34 14.41 0.59
CA SER A 215 -6.48 15.49 0.11
C SER A 215 -5.19 15.61 0.92
N VAL A 216 -4.04 15.29 0.33
CA VAL A 216 -2.81 15.86 0.86
C VAL A 216 -2.91 17.34 0.50
N LYS A 217 -3.39 18.17 1.43
CA LYS A 217 -2.67 19.44 1.61
C LYS A 217 -1.28 18.99 1.99
N ALA A 218 -0.41 18.84 0.99
CA ALA A 218 1.02 18.77 1.26
C ALA A 218 1.27 19.97 2.17
N VAL A 219 1.70 19.73 3.40
CA VAL A 219 2.22 20.79 4.25
C VAL A 219 3.48 21.25 3.51
N LYS A 220 3.31 22.21 2.62
CA LYS A 220 4.42 22.89 1.97
C LYS A 220 5.04 23.74 3.06
N ILE A 221 6.13 23.24 3.64
CA ILE A 221 6.91 24.00 4.61
C ILE A 221 7.64 25.07 3.80
N LEU A 222 7.06 26.26 3.73
CA LEU A 222 7.73 27.42 3.18
C LEU A 222 8.88 27.77 4.12
N GLN A 223 10.11 27.70 3.63
CA GLN A 223 11.30 28.09 4.38
C GLN A 223 11.94 29.30 3.73
N VAL A 224 12.44 30.22 4.57
CA VAL A 224 13.33 31.28 4.15
C VAL A 224 14.64 31.12 4.91
N VAL A 225 15.73 30.97 4.18
CA VAL A 225 17.08 31.04 4.75
C VAL A 225 17.66 32.43 4.48
N LEU A 226 18.18 33.09 5.51
CA LEU A 226 18.87 34.39 5.38
C LEU A 226 20.37 34.20 5.57
N PHE A 227 21.17 34.74 4.66
CA PHE A 227 22.61 34.79 4.80
C PHE A 227 23.20 36.09 4.22
N PRO A 228 24.09 36.80 4.95
CA PRO A 228 24.43 36.59 6.36
C PRO A 228 23.30 37.06 7.30
N ASN A 229 23.22 36.45 8.49
CA ASN A 229 22.34 36.88 9.58
C ASN A 229 22.94 36.45 10.94
N PRO A 230 23.49 37.38 11.75
CA PRO A 230 23.37 38.83 11.65
C PRO A 230 24.04 39.45 10.42
N THR A 231 23.46 40.53 9.90
CA THR A 231 24.04 41.31 8.80
C THR A 231 24.79 42.51 9.34
N GLN A 232 25.95 42.81 8.77
CA GLN A 232 26.77 43.96 9.13
C GLN A 232 26.85 44.93 7.95
N ASN A 233 27.35 46.15 8.18
CA ASN A 233 27.59 47.11 7.10
C ASN A 233 28.78 46.72 6.21
N SER A 234 29.63 45.78 6.65
CA SER A 234 30.61 45.13 5.80
C SER A 234 29.89 44.27 4.74
N ASN A 235 30.25 44.41 3.46
CA ASN A 235 29.58 43.84 2.27
C ASN A 235 28.33 44.61 1.79
N ASN A 236 28.38 45.95 1.74
CA ASN A 236 27.31 46.84 1.26
C ASN A 236 25.96 46.70 1.98
N GLY A 237 25.94 46.05 3.15
CA GLY A 237 24.72 45.80 3.91
C GLY A 237 23.71 44.91 3.16
N MET A 238 24.15 43.95 2.36
CA MET A 238 23.25 43.06 1.61
C MET A 238 23.01 41.73 2.34
N VAL A 239 21.76 41.26 2.32
CA VAL A 239 21.34 39.94 2.79
C VAL A 239 20.72 39.16 1.65
N THR A 240 21.08 37.89 1.50
CA THR A 240 20.42 36.97 0.56
C THR A 240 19.38 36.14 1.29
N ALA A 241 18.13 36.24 0.84
CA ALA A 241 17.04 35.36 1.21
C ALA A 241 16.87 34.25 0.17
N ILE A 242 16.82 33.00 0.62
CA ILE A 242 16.61 31.82 -0.23
C ILE A 242 15.22 31.26 0.07
N THR A 243 14.36 31.21 -0.95
CA THR A 243 12.98 30.69 -0.88
C THR A 243 12.76 29.60 -1.93
N ASP A 244 11.74 28.76 -1.73
CA ASP A 244 11.27 27.75 -2.71
C ASP A 244 10.16 28.30 -3.64
N PHE A 245 9.93 29.62 -3.61
CA PHE A 245 8.98 30.33 -4.47
C PHE A 245 9.51 31.72 -4.81
N VAL A 246 8.97 32.31 -5.89
CA VAL A 246 9.28 33.69 -6.28
C VAL A 246 8.39 34.64 -5.48
N PRO A 247 8.96 35.49 -4.59
CA PRO A 247 8.15 36.44 -3.83
C PRO A 247 7.62 37.56 -4.74
N VAL A 248 6.34 37.89 -4.58
CA VAL A 248 5.71 39.07 -5.21
C VAL A 248 5.80 40.31 -4.31
N ALA A 249 6.07 40.12 -3.02
CA ALA A 249 6.33 41.19 -2.07
C ALA A 249 7.27 40.71 -0.95
N VAL A 250 8.11 41.63 -0.47
CA VAL A 250 8.92 41.48 0.74
C VAL A 250 8.66 42.69 1.65
N PHE A 251 8.24 42.44 2.88
CA PHE A 251 8.04 43.47 3.91
C PHE A 251 9.06 43.31 5.03
N CYS A 252 9.65 44.41 5.48
CA CYS A 252 10.46 44.45 6.68
C CYS A 252 9.70 45.18 7.78
N LYS A 253 9.60 44.58 8.96
CA LYS A 253 8.93 45.17 10.14
C LYS A 253 9.90 45.26 11.30
N ASN A 254 9.86 46.37 12.02
CA ASN A 254 10.59 46.51 13.29
C ASN A 254 9.89 45.77 14.44
N ILE A 255 10.46 45.82 15.64
CA ILE A 255 9.92 45.14 16.84
C ILE A 255 8.53 45.65 17.25
N GLN A 256 8.16 46.89 16.87
CA GLN A 256 6.84 47.47 17.09
C GLN A 256 5.82 47.08 16.00
N GLY A 257 6.24 46.31 14.99
CA GLY A 257 5.40 45.87 13.87
C GLY A 257 5.21 46.92 12.77
N ALA A 258 5.90 48.07 12.84
CA ALA A 258 5.85 49.10 11.81
C ALA A 258 6.72 48.72 10.60
N ASN A 259 6.20 49.00 9.40
CA ASN A 259 6.93 48.73 8.15
C ASN A 259 8.14 49.66 8.02
N VAL A 260 9.28 49.09 7.63
CA VAL A 260 10.52 49.79 7.31
C VAL A 260 10.88 49.48 5.86
N SER A 261 11.28 50.49 5.10
CA SER A 261 11.62 50.31 3.68
C SER A 261 12.95 49.58 3.54
N VAL A 262 12.96 48.47 2.79
CA VAL A 262 14.17 47.77 2.35
C VAL A 262 14.06 47.50 0.85
N PRO A 263 14.95 48.04 0.01
CA PRO A 263 15.03 47.66 -1.38
C PRO A 263 15.37 46.17 -1.53
N TYR A 264 14.78 45.49 -2.50
CA TYR A 264 15.13 44.11 -2.83
C TYR A 264 15.12 43.83 -4.33
N SER A 265 15.90 42.84 -4.76
CA SER A 265 15.95 42.35 -6.15
C SER A 265 15.97 40.82 -6.18
N ILE A 266 15.37 40.23 -7.21
CA ILE A 266 15.35 38.77 -7.41
C ILE A 266 16.44 38.44 -8.42
N ASN A 267 17.49 37.73 -7.99
CA ASN A 267 18.71 37.54 -8.78
C ASN A 267 18.75 36.20 -9.53
N SER A 268 18.04 35.18 -9.06
CA SER A 268 17.88 33.90 -9.76
C SER A 268 16.54 33.25 -9.40
N ALA A 269 15.88 32.66 -10.40
CA ALA A 269 14.63 31.92 -10.24
C ALA A 269 14.78 30.55 -10.90
N SER A 270 15.15 29.54 -10.11
CA SER A 270 14.91 28.14 -10.48
C SER A 270 13.59 27.68 -9.87
N SER A 271 13.03 26.59 -10.37
CA SER A 271 11.78 26.01 -9.84
C SER A 271 11.88 25.49 -8.39
N TYR A 272 13.08 25.49 -7.80
CA TYR A 272 13.34 24.89 -6.48
C TYR A 272 14.13 25.80 -5.52
N MET A 273 14.81 26.83 -6.03
CA MET A 273 15.56 27.81 -5.24
C MET A 273 15.50 29.18 -5.91
N VAL A 274 14.96 30.16 -5.19
CA VAL A 274 14.88 31.57 -5.58
C VAL A 274 15.74 32.39 -4.63
N GLN A 275 16.61 33.22 -5.17
CA GLN A 275 17.45 34.13 -4.38
C GLN A 275 16.94 35.55 -4.50
N THR A 276 16.59 36.14 -3.36
CA THR A 276 16.20 37.54 -3.22
C THR A 276 17.24 38.29 -2.42
N GLN A 277 17.83 39.33 -2.98
CA GLN A 277 18.80 40.18 -2.31
C GLN A 277 18.12 41.40 -1.70
N ILE A 278 18.45 41.70 -0.44
CA ILE A 278 17.78 42.69 0.39
C ILE A 278 18.83 43.68 0.90
N ALA A 279 18.63 44.96 0.63
CA ALA A 279 19.49 46.04 1.08
C ALA A 279 19.11 46.46 2.52
N THR A 280 20.02 46.21 3.44
CA THR A 280 19.88 46.43 4.89
C THR A 280 20.82 47.51 5.42
N ALA A 281 21.59 48.20 4.56
CA ALA A 281 22.57 49.20 4.97
C ALA A 281 21.96 50.36 5.77
N GLU A 282 20.74 50.79 5.39
CA GLU A 282 20.00 51.90 6.00
C GLU A 282 19.19 51.49 7.25
N LEU A 283 19.22 50.20 7.64
CA LEU A 283 18.58 49.75 8.86
C LEU A 283 19.46 50.09 10.07
N ALA A 284 18.85 50.65 11.12
CA ALA A 284 19.47 50.76 12.42
C ALA A 284 19.76 49.36 13.01
N ALA A 285 20.72 49.27 13.94
CA ALA A 285 20.99 48.02 14.65
C ALA A 285 19.74 47.56 15.41
N GLY A 286 19.39 46.27 15.30
CA GLY A 286 18.18 45.74 15.91
C GLY A 286 17.67 44.44 15.30
N VAL A 287 16.52 44.00 15.80
CA VAL A 287 15.82 42.80 15.33
C VAL A 287 14.63 43.22 14.46
N TYR A 288 14.55 42.61 13.29
CA TYR A 288 13.50 42.85 12.29
C TYR A 288 12.86 41.53 11.89
N THR A 289 11.62 41.62 11.39
CA THR A 289 10.92 40.51 10.76
C THR A 289 10.81 40.80 9.27
N LEU A 290 11.36 39.91 8.45
CA LEU A 290 11.12 39.90 7.01
C LEU A 290 9.94 38.97 6.71
N GLU A 291 9.00 39.42 5.90
CA GLU A 291 7.82 38.68 5.45
C GLU A 291 7.81 38.63 3.92
N PHE A 292 7.82 37.41 3.36
CA PHE A 292 7.83 37.15 1.92
C PHE A 292 6.46 36.60 1.52
N ILE A 293 5.88 37.15 0.45
CA ILE A 293 4.56 36.78 -0.04
C ILE A 293 4.68 36.13 -1.41
N SER A 294 4.08 34.96 -1.60
CA SER A 294 4.01 34.28 -2.90
C SER A 294 2.87 34.81 -3.78
N ALA A 295 2.89 34.50 -5.09
CA ALA A 295 1.80 34.87 -6.01
C ALA A 295 0.44 34.25 -5.62
N SER A 296 0.42 33.13 -4.90
CA SER A 296 -0.79 32.49 -4.36
C SER A 296 -1.25 33.09 -3.02
N GLY A 297 -0.55 34.09 -2.50
CA GLY A 297 -0.87 34.77 -1.24
C GLY A 297 -0.30 34.09 0.02
N GLU A 298 0.51 33.06 -0.14
CA GLU A 298 1.17 32.40 1.00
C GLU A 298 2.25 33.32 1.59
N ARG A 299 2.43 33.26 2.91
CA ARG A 299 3.35 34.13 3.66
C ARG A 299 4.35 33.28 4.43
N VAL A 300 5.62 33.64 4.34
CA VAL A 300 6.68 33.08 5.19
C VAL A 300 7.46 34.23 5.81
N SER A 301 7.80 34.10 7.08
CA SER A 301 8.54 35.12 7.81
C SER A 301 9.81 34.57 8.42
N THR A 302 10.82 35.43 8.56
CA THR A 302 12.10 35.08 9.16
C THR A 302 12.68 36.29 9.88
N ARG A 303 13.47 36.01 10.92
CA ARG A 303 14.09 37.04 11.75
C ARG A 303 15.37 37.52 11.11
N LEU A 304 15.49 38.82 10.89
CA LEU A 304 16.71 39.51 10.50
C LEU A 304 17.32 40.20 11.72
N ILE A 305 18.63 40.03 11.93
CA ILE A 305 19.39 40.73 12.95
C ILE A 305 20.36 41.68 12.24
N LYS A 306 20.23 42.98 12.49
CA LYS A 306 21.09 44.05 11.97
C LYS A 306 22.01 44.57 13.06
#